data_AF-X0U2G0-F1
#
_entry.id   AF-X0U2G0-F1
#
_cell.length_a   1.000
_cell.length_b   1.000
_cell.length_c   1.000
_cell.angle_alpha   90.00
_cell.angle_beta   90.00
_cell.angle_gamma   90.00
#
_symmetry.space_group_name_H-M   'P 1'
#
loop_
_entity.id
_entity.type
_entity.pdbx_description
1 polymer ?
#
loop_
_entity_poly.entity_id
_entity_poly.type
_entity_poly.pdbx_seq_one_letter_code
_entity_poly.pdbx_strand_id
1 'polypeptide(L)'
;FRPKLANYFMLEKEVRSVDDMGDTHFSESKEFDKARSEINRLVPRLHAVMNQVGQPTHAVISPPAATGGLAGPVHIFSNLVRRHHFNIDEGTYFDLLDHTLGRYDVVLPGLKRKLYNPFYWIFERGLFPFIRYCIELPGFNYSRIENSFWDKIIKTITLLTALGGLVKWIFELTKL
;
A
#
# COMPACT_ATOMS: atom_id res chain seq x y z
N PHE A 1 9.91 -13.95 -1.02
CA PHE A 1 10.33 -13.73 0.38
C PHE A 1 10.23 -15.01 1.20
N ARG A 2 9.04 -15.62 1.32
CA ARG A 2 8.80 -16.91 2.03
C ARG A 2 9.85 -18.03 1.82
N PRO A 3 10.22 -18.43 0.59
CA PRO A 3 11.21 -19.52 0.42
C PRO A 3 12.60 -19.15 0.95
N LYS A 4 12.99 -17.87 0.85
CA LYS A 4 14.26 -17.38 1.38
C LYS A 4 14.25 -17.33 2.91
N LEU A 5 13.12 -16.97 3.49
CA LEU A 5 12.91 -16.99 4.95
C LEU A 5 12.99 -18.41 5.51
N ALA A 6 12.33 -19.37 4.86
CA ALA A 6 12.41 -20.78 5.23
C ALA A 6 13.85 -21.33 5.13
N ASN A 7 14.56 -21.00 4.04
CA ASN A 7 15.96 -21.37 3.87
C ASN A 7 16.86 -20.80 4.98
N TYR A 8 16.65 -19.54 5.36
CA TYR A 8 17.38 -18.93 6.47
C TYR A 8 17.13 -19.64 7.80
N PHE A 9 15.89 -19.97 8.14
CA PHE A 9 15.58 -20.69 9.38
C PHE A 9 16.14 -22.11 9.40
N MET A 10 16.18 -22.79 8.26
CA MET A 10 16.86 -24.09 8.12
C MET A 10 18.36 -23.94 8.41
N LEU A 11 19.05 -23.05 7.70
CA LEU A 11 20.49 -22.82 7.88
C LEU A 11 20.83 -22.35 9.31
N GLU A 12 19.98 -21.54 9.94
CA GLU A 12 20.19 -21.12 11.33
C GLU A 12 20.14 -22.30 12.31
N LYS A 13 19.24 -23.27 12.09
CA LYS A 13 19.13 -24.47 12.91
C LYS A 13 20.34 -25.38 12.72
N GLU A 14 20.82 -25.52 11.48
CA GLU A 14 22.03 -26.27 11.15
C GLU A 14 23.26 -25.66 11.83
N VAL A 15 23.51 -24.35 11.66
CA VAL A 15 24.64 -23.66 12.29
C VAL A 15 24.59 -23.79 13.83
N ARG A 16 23.42 -23.62 14.45
CA ARG A 16 23.27 -23.79 15.90
C ARG A 16 23.54 -25.22 16.37
N SER A 17 23.16 -26.23 15.59
CA SER A 17 23.43 -27.63 15.92
C SER A 17 24.91 -28.00 15.78
N VAL A 18 25.64 -27.28 14.92
CA VAL A 18 27.07 -27.48 14.65
C VAL A 18 27.95 -26.77 15.67
N ASP A 19 27.54 -25.58 16.15
CA ASP A 19 28.20 -24.90 17.28
C ASP A 19 28.28 -25.78 18.53
N ASP A 20 27.33 -26.72 18.71
CA ASP A 20 27.34 -27.72 19.78
C ASP A 20 28.28 -28.92 19.50
N MET A 21 28.79 -29.11 18.27
CA MET A 21 29.56 -30.28 17.82
C MET A 21 30.98 -29.99 17.28
N GLY A 22 31.36 -28.73 17.12
CA GLY A 22 32.76 -28.28 17.24
C GLY A 22 33.69 -28.29 16.01
N ASP A 23 33.33 -28.77 14.80
CA ASP A 23 34.37 -28.95 13.75
C ASP A 23 33.99 -28.68 12.25
N THR A 24 32.88 -28.03 11.89
CA THR A 24 32.53 -27.73 10.47
C THR A 24 32.30 -26.24 10.17
N HIS A 25 33.19 -25.35 10.60
CA HIS A 25 32.86 -23.92 10.71
C HIS A 25 32.91 -23.04 9.44
N PHE A 26 33.60 -23.38 8.35
CA PHE A 26 33.96 -22.36 7.34
C PHE A 26 33.05 -22.25 6.10
N SER A 27 32.32 -23.32 5.73
CA SER A 27 31.45 -23.31 4.53
C SER A 27 30.00 -22.98 4.89
N GLU A 28 29.47 -23.61 5.95
CA GLU A 28 28.10 -23.40 6.44
C GLU A 28 27.89 -21.95 6.94
N SER A 29 28.92 -21.37 7.58
CA SER A 29 28.93 -19.95 7.97
C SER A 29 28.73 -19.01 6.77
N LYS A 30 29.36 -19.29 5.61
CA LYS A 30 29.25 -18.40 4.44
C LYS A 30 27.87 -18.45 3.80
N GLU A 31 27.26 -19.64 3.73
CA GLU A 31 25.91 -19.79 3.19
C GLU A 31 24.87 -19.13 4.10
N PHE A 32 25.02 -19.30 5.42
CA PHE A 32 24.18 -18.62 6.41
C PHE A 32 24.31 -17.10 6.33
N ASP A 33 25.53 -16.56 6.26
CA ASP A 33 25.76 -15.12 6.12
C ASP A 33 25.18 -14.55 4.82
N LYS A 34 25.27 -15.31 3.73
CA LYS A 34 24.65 -14.95 2.46
C LYS A 34 23.13 -14.92 2.59
N ALA A 35 22.51 -15.95 3.18
CA ALA A 35 21.07 -16.00 3.40
C ALA A 35 20.58 -14.84 4.29
N ARG A 36 21.32 -14.53 5.37
CA ARG A 36 21.08 -13.39 6.25
C ARG A 36 21.13 -12.07 5.49
N SER A 37 22.15 -11.86 4.66
CA SER A 37 22.31 -10.66 3.84
C SER A 37 21.17 -10.51 2.83
N GLU A 38 20.77 -11.60 2.17
CA GLU A 38 19.66 -11.60 1.23
C GLU A 38 18.33 -11.23 1.89
N ILE A 39 18.04 -11.76 3.08
CA ILE A 39 16.83 -11.39 3.80
C ILE A 39 16.87 -9.92 4.19
N ASN A 40 17.96 -9.44 4.79
CA ASN A 40 18.09 -8.05 5.21
C ASN A 40 17.87 -7.07 4.04
N ARG A 41 18.31 -7.42 2.83
CA ARG A 41 18.05 -6.63 1.61
C ARG A 41 16.57 -6.59 1.20
N LEU A 42 15.80 -7.62 1.54
CA LEU A 42 14.39 -7.72 1.19
C LEU A 42 13.45 -7.11 2.23
N VAL A 43 13.89 -6.99 3.49
CA VAL A 43 13.10 -6.43 4.60
C VAL A 43 12.52 -5.04 4.27
N PRO A 44 13.27 -4.06 3.73
CA PRO A 44 12.70 -2.75 3.40
C PRO A 44 11.55 -2.82 2.40
N ARG A 45 11.68 -3.70 1.38
CA ARG A 45 10.63 -3.91 0.38
C ARG A 45 9.40 -4.58 1.00
N LEU A 46 9.60 -5.53 1.90
CA LEU A 46 8.50 -6.16 2.63
C LEU A 46 7.76 -5.13 3.48
N HIS A 47 8.47 -4.28 4.23
CA HIS A 47 7.86 -3.20 5.01
C HIS A 47 7.02 -2.28 4.13
N ALA A 48 7.52 -1.89 2.96
CA ALA A 48 6.76 -1.05 2.03
C ALA A 48 5.44 -1.71 1.59
N VAL A 49 5.47 -3.00 1.25
CA VAL A 49 4.27 -3.75 0.86
C VAL A 49 3.29 -3.89 2.02
N MET A 50 3.77 -4.29 3.20
CA MET A 50 2.92 -4.44 4.40
C MET A 50 2.25 -3.13 4.79
N ASN A 51 2.99 -2.02 4.76
CA ASN A 51 2.43 -0.69 5.03
C ASN A 51 1.38 -0.29 3.99
N GLN A 52 1.60 -0.59 2.70
CA GLN A 52 0.62 -0.31 1.63
C GLN A 52 -0.70 -1.06 1.83
N VAL A 53 -0.65 -2.29 2.33
CA VAL A 53 -1.85 -3.08 2.62
C VAL A 53 -2.44 -2.84 4.01
N GLY A 54 -1.82 -1.96 4.81
CA GLY A 54 -2.26 -1.60 6.16
C GLY A 54 -2.03 -2.70 7.19
N GLN A 55 -1.06 -3.59 6.97
CA GLN A 55 -0.69 -4.63 7.94
C GLN A 55 0.34 -4.09 8.94
N PRO A 56 0.19 -4.38 10.24
CA PRO A 56 1.16 -3.96 11.24
C PRO A 56 2.51 -4.62 11.00
N THR A 57 3.58 -3.84 11.10
CA THR A 57 4.98 -4.32 10.99
C THR A 57 5.70 -4.36 12.35
N HIS A 58 4.97 -4.03 13.42
CA HIS A 58 5.48 -3.92 14.78
C HIS A 58 4.65 -4.77 15.73
N ALA A 59 5.31 -5.33 16.73
CA ALA A 59 4.70 -5.88 17.92
C ALA A 59 5.08 -5.01 19.12
N VAL A 60 4.14 -4.77 20.04
CA VAL A 60 4.47 -4.16 21.32
C VAL A 60 4.97 -5.27 22.23
N ILE A 61 6.24 -5.18 22.62
CA ILE A 61 6.85 -6.16 23.53
C ILE A 61 6.96 -5.53 24.90
N SER A 62 6.42 -6.21 25.89
CA SER A 62 6.57 -5.85 27.30
C SER A 62 7.49 -6.86 27.96
N PRO A 63 8.64 -6.44 28.50
CA PRO A 63 9.50 -7.35 29.24
C PRO A 63 8.81 -7.84 30.52
N PRO A 64 9.20 -9.01 31.05
CA PRO A 64 8.69 -9.51 32.32
C PRO A 64 8.89 -8.49 33.46
N ALA A 65 7.91 -8.40 34.36
CA ALA A 65 7.97 -7.49 35.51
C ALA A 65 9.21 -7.70 36.40
N ALA A 66 9.76 -8.92 36.41
CA ALA A 66 10.94 -9.28 37.20
C ALA A 66 12.27 -8.79 36.63
N THR A 67 12.40 -8.63 35.30
CA THR A 67 13.66 -8.18 34.68
C THR A 67 13.71 -6.67 34.53
N GLY A 68 12.55 -6.01 34.41
CA GLY A 68 12.47 -4.58 34.12
C GLY A 68 13.01 -4.26 32.72
N GLY A 69 12.34 -3.36 32.01
CA GLY A 69 12.82 -2.93 30.70
C GLY A 69 11.83 -2.02 29.99
N LEU A 70 12.32 -1.38 28.92
CA LEU A 70 11.51 -0.47 28.12
C LEU A 70 10.49 -1.28 27.32
N ALA A 71 9.22 -1.17 27.68
CA ALA A 71 8.12 -1.64 26.84
C ALA A 71 8.02 -0.72 25.61
N GLY A 72 7.95 -1.29 24.42
CA GLY A 72 7.97 -0.49 23.20
C GLY A 72 7.67 -1.27 21.93
N PRO A 73 7.41 -0.55 20.83
CA PRO A 73 7.18 -1.16 19.53
C PRO A 73 8.49 -1.73 18.99
N VAL A 74 8.49 -3.02 18.64
CA VAL A 74 9.60 -3.71 18.01
C VAL A 74 9.18 -4.10 16.59
N HIS A 75 9.99 -3.70 15.62
CA HIS A 75 9.79 -4.11 14.23
C HIS A 75 10.07 -5.60 14.06
N ILE A 76 9.08 -6.35 13.63
CA ILE A 76 9.12 -7.82 13.60
C ILE A 76 10.17 -8.30 12.61
N PHE A 77 10.08 -7.86 11.35
CA PHE A 77 10.99 -8.29 10.28
C PHE A 77 12.39 -7.66 10.35
N SER A 78 12.51 -6.43 10.87
CA SER A 78 13.83 -5.80 11.08
C SER A 78 14.64 -6.48 12.18
N ASN A 79 13.97 -7.16 13.12
CA ASN A 79 14.61 -7.89 14.21
C ASN A 79 14.64 -9.40 13.98
N LEU A 80 14.42 -9.87 12.76
CA LEU A 80 14.39 -11.32 12.42
C LEU A 80 15.62 -12.08 12.95
N VAL A 81 16.82 -11.51 12.77
CA VAL A 81 18.07 -12.12 13.22
C VAL A 81 18.18 -12.14 14.76
N ARG A 82 17.55 -11.18 15.43
CA ARG A 82 17.53 -11.05 16.89
C ARG A 82 16.23 -11.57 17.50
N ARG A 83 15.47 -12.42 16.79
CA ARG A 83 14.13 -12.87 17.21
C ARG A 83 14.12 -13.49 18.61
N HIS A 84 15.19 -14.18 18.97
CA HIS A 84 15.37 -14.85 20.27
C HIS A 84 15.41 -13.86 21.43
N HIS A 85 15.94 -12.64 21.24
CA HIS A 85 15.94 -11.59 22.27
C HIS A 85 14.55 -11.03 22.56
N PHE A 86 13.64 -11.19 21.60
CA PHE A 86 12.29 -10.65 21.63
C PHE A 86 11.22 -11.74 21.79
N ASN A 87 11.64 -13.00 21.94
CA ASN A 87 10.77 -14.18 22.01
C ASN A 87 9.74 -14.23 20.86
N ILE A 88 10.15 -13.86 19.65
CA ILE A 88 9.28 -13.90 18.47
C ILE A 88 9.42 -15.28 17.82
N ASP A 89 8.30 -16.01 17.74
CA ASP A 89 8.25 -17.33 17.15
C ASP A 89 8.42 -17.31 15.61
N GLU A 90 8.96 -18.39 15.05
CA GLU A 90 9.11 -18.55 13.60
C GLU A 90 7.75 -18.53 12.89
N GLY A 91 6.71 -19.14 13.48
CA GLY A 91 5.35 -19.17 12.95
C GLY A 91 4.76 -17.76 12.80
N THR A 92 5.07 -16.86 13.74
CA THR A 92 4.60 -15.46 13.68
C THR A 92 5.01 -14.76 12.38
N TYR A 93 6.21 -15.04 11.86
CA TYR A 93 6.66 -14.46 10.60
C TYR A 93 5.87 -14.98 9.40
N PHE A 94 5.56 -16.29 9.38
CA PHE A 94 4.77 -16.89 8.31
C PHE A 94 3.31 -16.45 8.36
N ASP A 95 2.71 -16.39 9.55
CA ASP A 95 1.34 -15.92 9.75
C ASP A 95 1.17 -14.48 9.28
N LEU A 96 2.12 -13.59 9.61
CA LEU A 96 2.10 -12.21 9.13
C LEU A 96 2.24 -12.12 7.61
N LEU A 97 3.07 -12.97 7.00
CA LEU A 97 3.18 -13.03 5.54
C LEU A 97 1.89 -13.53 4.90
N ASP A 98 1.25 -14.55 5.45
CA ASP A 98 0.02 -15.13 4.94
C ASP A 98 -1.16 -14.15 5.12
N HIS A 99 -1.24 -13.44 6.25
CA HIS A 99 -2.19 -12.33 6.46
C HIS A 99 -1.96 -11.18 5.47
N THR A 100 -0.70 -10.85 5.19
CA THR A 100 -0.33 -9.82 4.21
C THR A 100 -0.75 -10.23 2.80
N LEU A 101 -0.53 -11.48 2.42
CA LEU A 101 -0.97 -12.02 1.13
C LEU A 101 -2.50 -12.01 1.01
N GLY A 102 -3.21 -12.50 2.04
CA GLY A 102 -4.67 -12.47 2.06
C GLY A 102 -5.24 -11.06 1.95
N ARG A 103 -4.63 -10.08 2.63
CA ARG A 103 -5.03 -8.67 2.51
C ARG A 103 -4.73 -8.11 1.13
N TYR A 104 -3.59 -8.47 0.55
CA TYR A 104 -3.22 -8.07 -0.80
C TYR A 104 -4.24 -8.56 -1.83
N ASP A 105 -4.70 -9.81 -1.73
CA ASP A 105 -5.69 -10.40 -2.64
C ASP A 105 -7.04 -9.68 -2.57
N VAL A 106 -7.43 -9.18 -1.40
CA VAL A 106 -8.65 -8.37 -1.23
C VAL A 106 -8.49 -6.98 -1.85
N VAL A 107 -7.31 -6.36 -1.73
CA VAL A 107 -7.06 -4.98 -2.19
C VAL A 107 -6.77 -4.92 -3.71
N LEU A 108 -6.16 -5.96 -4.26
CA LEU A 108 -5.67 -6.01 -5.64
C LEU A 108 -6.76 -5.74 -6.70
N PRO A 109 -7.99 -6.30 -6.63
CA PRO A 109 -9.05 -6.01 -7.59
C PRO A 109 -9.43 -4.52 -7.60
N GLY A 110 -9.46 -3.87 -6.43
CA GLY A 110 -9.73 -2.44 -6.31
C GLY A 110 -8.62 -1.60 -6.97
N LEU A 111 -7.35 -1.95 -6.72
CA LEU A 111 -6.21 -1.30 -7.36
C LEU A 111 -6.20 -1.49 -8.87
N LYS A 112 -6.53 -2.69 -9.37
CA LYS A 112 -6.65 -2.97 -10.80
C LYS A 112 -7.75 -2.10 -11.43
N ARG A 113 -8.93 -2.00 -10.81
CA ARG A 113 -10.01 -1.12 -11.31
C ARG A 113 -9.56 0.34 -11.38
N LYS A 114 -8.83 0.82 -10.37
CA LYS A 114 -8.26 2.18 -10.35
C LYS A 114 -7.22 2.39 -11.45
N LEU A 115 -6.38 1.40 -11.71
CA LEU A 115 -5.34 1.47 -12.74
C LEU A 115 -5.94 1.68 -14.14
N TYR A 116 -6.98 0.93 -14.46
CA TYR A 116 -7.63 0.99 -15.78
C TYR A 116 -8.72 2.07 -15.90
N ASN A 117 -9.10 2.75 -14.82
CA ASN A 117 -10.09 3.81 -14.87
C ASN A 117 -9.39 5.16 -15.17
N PRO A 118 -9.45 5.69 -16.41
CA PRO A 118 -8.82 6.98 -16.73
C PRO A 118 -9.42 8.14 -15.91
N PHE A 119 -10.71 8.07 -15.56
CA PHE A 119 -11.35 9.09 -14.73
C PHE A 119 -10.76 9.12 -13.32
N TYR A 120 -10.38 7.97 -12.76
CA TYR A 120 -9.74 7.92 -11.44
C TYR A 120 -8.48 8.80 -11.40
N TRP A 121 -7.63 8.71 -12.43
CA TRP A 121 -6.41 9.50 -12.52
C TRP A 121 -6.68 10.98 -12.78
N ILE A 122 -7.64 11.28 -13.65
CA ILE A 122 -8.05 12.67 -13.96
C ILE A 122 -8.55 13.34 -12.69
N PHE A 123 -9.42 12.70 -11.92
CA PHE A 123 -9.94 13.30 -10.70
C PHE A 123 -8.87 13.35 -9.60
N GLU A 124 -8.22 12.24 -9.27
CA GLU A 124 -7.36 12.14 -8.09
C GLU A 124 -6.01 12.87 -8.24
N ARG A 125 -5.43 12.90 -9.44
CA ARG A 125 -4.14 13.58 -9.71
C ARG A 125 -4.24 14.85 -10.56
N GLY A 126 -5.35 15.07 -11.25
CA GLY A 126 -5.55 16.26 -12.09
C GLY A 126 -6.45 17.29 -11.43
N LEU A 127 -7.75 17.01 -11.45
CA LEU A 127 -8.81 17.97 -11.16
C LEU A 127 -8.87 18.36 -9.68
N PHE A 128 -8.77 17.41 -8.74
CA PHE A 128 -8.84 17.74 -7.31
C PHE A 128 -7.66 18.59 -6.81
N PRO A 129 -6.39 18.27 -7.15
CA PRO A 129 -5.26 19.14 -6.81
C PRO A 129 -5.36 20.53 -7.45
N PHE A 130 -5.82 20.61 -8.70
CA PHE A 130 -6.03 21.88 -9.39
C PHE A 130 -7.12 22.72 -8.73
N ILE A 131 -8.29 22.14 -8.43
CA ILE A 131 -9.38 22.83 -7.72
C ILE A 131 -8.91 23.31 -6.35
N ARG A 132 -8.18 22.46 -5.61
CA ARG A 132 -7.63 22.84 -4.30
C ARG A 132 -6.65 24.01 -4.42
N TYR A 133 -5.72 23.96 -5.38
CA TYR A 133 -4.80 25.04 -5.66
C TYR A 133 -5.54 26.36 -5.97
N CYS A 134 -6.61 26.29 -6.77
CA CYS A 134 -7.42 27.47 -7.06
C CYS A 134 -8.12 28.02 -5.81
N ILE A 135 -8.64 27.17 -4.92
CA ILE A 135 -9.29 27.58 -3.67
C ILE A 135 -8.30 28.23 -2.68
N GLU A 136 -7.05 27.80 -2.67
CA GLU A 136 -6.01 28.34 -1.79
C GLU A 136 -5.45 29.71 -2.24
N LEU A 137 -5.83 30.20 -3.44
CA LEU A 137 -5.42 31.53 -3.91
C LEU A 137 -6.17 32.64 -3.15
N PRO A 138 -5.46 33.61 -2.54
CA PRO A 138 -6.10 34.72 -1.84
C PRO A 138 -6.91 35.58 -2.82
N GLY A 139 -8.21 35.72 -2.54
CA GLY A 139 -9.17 36.42 -3.42
C GLY A 139 -10.05 35.51 -4.28
N PHE A 140 -9.89 34.20 -4.18
CA PHE A 140 -10.73 33.24 -4.89
C PHE A 140 -12.12 33.15 -4.26
N ASN A 141 -13.15 33.64 -4.96
CA ASN A 141 -14.54 33.59 -4.50
C ASN A 141 -15.28 32.43 -5.18
N TYR A 142 -15.48 31.34 -4.42
CA TYR A 142 -16.11 30.10 -4.90
C TYR A 142 -17.47 30.34 -5.59
N SER A 143 -18.29 31.23 -5.03
CA SER A 143 -19.63 31.55 -5.55
C SER A 143 -19.62 32.08 -6.99
N ARG A 144 -18.53 32.75 -7.41
CA ARG A 144 -18.42 33.36 -8.74
C ARG A 144 -18.19 32.33 -9.84
N ILE A 145 -17.47 31.25 -9.52
CA ILE A 145 -17.18 30.15 -10.45
C ILE A 145 -18.38 29.24 -10.57
N GLU A 146 -19.02 28.92 -9.44
CA GLU A 146 -20.24 28.11 -9.43
C GLU A 146 -21.32 28.76 -10.29
N ASN A 147 -21.58 30.06 -10.08
CA ASN A 147 -22.55 30.81 -10.88
C ASN A 147 -22.18 30.84 -12.37
N SER A 148 -20.92 31.05 -12.73
CA SER A 148 -20.53 31.06 -14.15
C SER A 148 -20.58 29.68 -14.81
N PHE A 149 -20.35 28.60 -14.06
CA PHE A 149 -20.35 27.25 -14.60
C PHE A 149 -21.79 26.76 -14.81
N TRP A 150 -22.67 26.97 -13.82
CA TRP A 150 -24.09 26.66 -13.92
C TRP A 150 -24.79 27.51 -14.99
N ASP A 151 -24.48 28.80 -15.08
CA ASP A 151 -25.06 29.68 -16.10
C ASP A 151 -24.65 29.27 -17.52
N LYS A 152 -23.41 28.78 -17.71
CA LYS A 152 -22.97 28.21 -18.99
C LYS A 152 -23.70 26.90 -19.32
N ILE A 153 -23.86 25.99 -18.35
CA ILE A 153 -24.58 24.72 -18.54
C ILE A 153 -26.04 24.99 -18.91
N ILE A 154 -26.73 25.86 -18.17
CA ILE A 154 -28.13 26.22 -18.42
C ILE A 154 -28.27 26.82 -19.82
N LYS A 155 -27.40 27.76 -20.21
CA LYS A 155 -27.40 28.35 -21.57
C LYS A 155 -27.23 27.29 -22.66
N THR A 156 -26.31 26.33 -22.47
CA THR A 156 -26.10 25.24 -23.43
C THR A 156 -27.33 24.34 -23.55
N ILE A 157 -27.97 23.98 -22.43
CA ILE A 157 -29.20 23.19 -22.43
C ILE A 157 -30.33 23.94 -23.14
N THR A 158 -30.47 25.23 -22.85
CA THR A 158 -31.54 26.06 -23.44
C THR A 158 -31.35 26.18 -24.95
N LEU A 159 -30.11 26.37 -25.42
CA LEU A 159 -29.75 26.40 -26.84
C LEU A 159 -30.08 25.06 -27.54
N LEU A 160 -29.75 23.93 -26.91
CA LEU A 160 -30.06 22.59 -27.43
C LEU A 160 -31.57 22.36 -27.53
N THR A 161 -32.34 22.77 -26.53
CA THR A 161 -33.81 22.66 -26.57
C THR A 161 -34.43 23.55 -27.64
N ALA A 162 -33.91 24.77 -27.84
CA ALA A 162 -34.37 25.68 -28.88
C ALA A 162 -34.07 25.13 -30.28
N LEU A 163 -32.87 24.58 -30.50
CA LEU A 163 -32.49 23.89 -31.74
C LEU A 163 -33.38 22.67 -32.01
N GLY A 164 -33.64 21.85 -31.00
CA GLY A 164 -34.55 20.70 -31.12
C GLY A 164 -35.98 21.12 -31.49
N GLY A 165 -36.48 22.20 -30.89
CA GLY A 165 -37.78 22.80 -31.24
C GLY A 165 -37.84 23.31 -32.67
N LEU A 166 -36.78 23.99 -33.13
CA LEU A 166 -36.64 24.48 -34.50
C LEU A 166 -36.63 23.34 -35.52
N VAL A 167 -35.88 22.28 -35.26
CA VAL A 167 -35.84 21.08 -36.10
C VAL A 167 -37.22 20.43 -36.18
N LYS A 168 -37.93 20.30 -35.05
CA LYS A 168 -39.30 19.77 -35.04
C LYS A 168 -40.26 20.63 -35.86
N TRP A 169 -40.17 21.95 -35.74
CA TRP A 169 -41.02 22.90 -36.47
C TRP A 169 -40.78 22.85 -37.98
N ILE A 170 -39.51 22.81 -38.41
CA ILE A 170 -39.14 22.63 -39.83
C ILE A 170 -39.70 21.30 -40.35
N PHE A 171 -39.61 20.24 -39.57
CA PHE A 171 -40.12 18.93 -39.95
C PHE A 171 -41.65 18.91 -40.14
N GLU A 172 -42.40 19.62 -39.29
CA GLU A 172 -43.85 19.78 -39.45
C GLU A 172 -44.20 20.62 -40.69
N LEU A 173 -43.43 21.67 -41.00
CA LEU A 173 -43.62 22.46 -42.22
C LEU A 173 -43.34 21.68 -43.50
N THR A 174 -42.36 20.78 -43.49
CA THR A 174 -42.08 19.92 -44.66
C THR A 174 -43.08 18.78 -44.86
N LYS A 175 -43.97 18.53 -43.89
CA LYS A 175 -45.05 17.54 -44.01
C LYS A 175 -46.37 18.13 -44.51
N LEU A 176 -46.48 19.46 -44.57
CA LEU A 176 -47.57 20.22 -45.20
C LEU A 176 -47.31 20.39 -46.69
#